data_AF-A0A7G5MQY0-F1
#
_entry.id   AF-A0A7G5MQY0-F1
#
_cell.length_a   1.000
_cell.length_b   1.000
_cell.length_c   1.000
_cell.angle_alpha   90.00
_cell.angle_beta   90.00
_cell.angle_gamma   90.00
#
_symmetry.space_group_name_H-M   'P 1'
#
loop_
_entity.id
_entity.type
_entity.pdbx_description
1 polymer ?
#
loop_
_entity_poly.entity_id
_entity_poly.type
_entity_poly.pdbx_seq_one_letter_code
_entity_poly.pdbx_strand_id
1 'polypeptide(L)'
;MRHESKYLAIKYFHTEKNWSIEWMCKQLEIARAAYYKWLHREVPNDELENINLAELIKEYDERFNHILGYRRMASWINQSFQPYKI
;
A
#
# COMPACT_ATOMS: atom_id res chain seq x y z
N MET A 1 -7.34 0.57 3.22
CA MET A 1 -7.89 0.67 4.60
C MET A 1 -9.15 1.53 4.63
N ARG A 2 -10.16 1.27 5.49
CA ARG A 2 -11.48 1.96 5.49
C ARG A 2 -11.43 3.49 5.64
N HIS A 3 -10.39 4.05 6.28
CA HIS A 3 -10.25 5.49 6.54
C HIS A 3 -9.00 6.13 5.94
N GLU A 4 -8.35 5.44 5.00
CA GLU A 4 -7.06 5.84 4.43
C GLU A 4 -7.06 7.24 3.81
N SER A 5 -8.06 7.55 2.98
CA SER A 5 -8.20 8.86 2.35
C SER A 5 -8.32 10.00 3.37
N LYS A 6 -9.01 9.75 4.50
CA LYS A 6 -9.13 10.73 5.58
C LYS A 6 -7.79 10.94 6.28
N TYR A 7 -7.02 9.88 6.54
CA TYR A 7 -5.69 9.99 7.14
C TYR A 7 -4.70 10.74 6.24
N LEU A 8 -4.73 10.46 4.94
CA LEU A 8 -3.91 11.17 3.95
C LEU A 8 -4.24 12.67 3.93
N ALA A 9 -5.52 13.04 3.98
CA ALA A 9 -5.94 14.44 4.05
C ALA A 9 -5.40 15.12 5.33
N ILE A 10 -5.56 14.49 6.50
CA ILE A 10 -5.04 15.01 7.77
C ILE A 10 -3.53 15.25 7.69
N LYS A 11 -2.78 14.27 7.17
CA LYS A 11 -1.32 14.37 7.02
C LYS A 11 -0.94 15.52 6.08
N TYR A 12 -1.59 15.62 4.93
CA TYR A 12 -1.33 16.68 3.94
C TYR A 12 -1.58 18.08 4.51
N PHE A 13 -2.77 18.33 5.09
CA PHE A 13 -3.11 19.65 5.62
C PHE A 13 -2.32 20.00 6.88
N HIS A 14 -1.91 19.01 7.68
CA HIS A 14 -0.97 19.27 8.77
C HIS A 14 0.39 19.69 8.23
N THR A 15 0.96 18.99 7.26
CA THR A 15 2.30 19.31 6.73
C THR A 15 2.32 20.63 5.96
N GLU A 16 1.34 20.86 5.08
CA GLU A 16 1.33 22.02 4.17
C GLU A 16 0.74 23.29 4.79
N LYS A 17 -0.23 23.14 5.69
CA LYS A 17 -0.99 24.27 6.25
C LYS A 17 -0.85 24.39 7.78
N ASN A 18 -0.13 23.47 8.42
CA ASN A 18 0.04 23.42 9.88
C ASN A 18 -1.28 23.39 10.66
N TRP A 19 -2.30 22.73 10.08
CA TRP A 19 -3.61 22.59 10.70
C TRP A 19 -3.59 21.63 11.89
N SER A 20 -4.39 21.89 12.91
CA SER A 20 -4.47 21.04 14.09
C SER A 20 -5.01 19.64 13.76
N ILE A 21 -4.22 18.61 14.07
CA ILE A 21 -4.62 17.20 13.94
C ILE A 21 -5.88 16.90 14.75
N GLU A 22 -5.96 17.44 15.97
CA GLU A 22 -7.10 17.20 16.84
C GLU A 22 -8.39 17.74 16.24
N TRP A 23 -8.33 18.96 15.68
CA TRP A 23 -9.48 19.57 15.04
C TRP A 23 -9.93 18.75 13.82
N MET A 24 -9.00 18.35 12.95
CA MET A 24 -9.33 17.54 11.77
C MET A 24 -9.87 16.15 12.14
N CYS A 25 -9.32 15.49 13.15
CA CYS A 25 -9.85 14.22 13.65
C CYS A 25 -11.30 14.35 14.16
N LYS A 26 -11.62 15.46 14.84
CA LYS A 26 -13.00 15.77 15.27
C LYS A 26 -13.92 15.99 14.08
N GLN A 27 -13.50 16.78 13.08
CA GLN A 27 -14.32 17.07 11.89
C GLN A 27 -14.57 15.83 11.01
N LEU A 28 -13.58 14.94 10.91
CA LEU A 28 -13.66 13.75 10.07
C LEU A 28 -14.27 12.54 10.79
N GLU A 29 -14.68 12.71 12.05
CA GLU A 29 -15.22 11.67 12.93
C GLU A 29 -14.30 10.46 13.05
N ILE A 30 -13.00 10.70 13.26
CA ILE A 30 -12.01 9.64 13.45
C ILE A 30 -11.37 9.76 14.83
N ALA A 31 -11.19 8.62 15.50
CA ALA A 31 -10.41 8.57 16.72
C ALA A 31 -8.96 9.02 16.45
N ARG A 32 -8.48 10.02 17.20
CA ARG A 32 -7.10 10.52 17.13
C ARG A 32 -6.07 9.40 17.33
N ALA A 33 -6.36 8.44 18.21
CA ALA A 33 -5.52 7.25 18.41
C ALA A 33 -5.41 6.38 17.15
N ALA A 34 -6.47 6.26 16.34
CA ALA A 34 -6.45 5.51 15.09
C ALA A 34 -5.56 6.20 14.04
N TYR A 35 -5.60 7.53 13.97
CA TYR A 35 -4.71 8.31 13.11
C TYR A 35 -3.23 8.08 13.48
N TYR A 36 -2.86 8.18 14.75
CA TYR A 36 -1.45 7.95 15.14
C TYR A 36 -1.02 6.50 14.96
N LYS A 37 -1.90 5.52 15.20
CA LYS A 37 -1.61 4.11 14.88
C LYS A 37 -1.33 3.92 13.38
N TRP A 38 -2.08 4.60 12.53
CA TRP A 38 -1.82 4.59 11.09
C TRP A 38 -0.52 5.32 10.73
N LEU A 39 -0.26 6.47 11.36
CA LEU A 39 0.94 7.28 11.12
C LEU A 39 2.24 6.54 11.46
N HIS A 40 2.22 5.76 12.54
CA HIS A 40 3.35 4.95 13.01
C HIS A 40 3.23 3.48 12.63
N ARG A 41 2.37 3.14 11.65
CA ARG A 41 2.29 1.78 11.16
C ARG A 41 3.59 1.44 10.45
N GLU A 42 4.36 0.53 11.02
CA GLU A 42 5.44 -0.15 10.30
C GLU A 42 4.80 -1.02 9.22
N VAL A 43 5.30 -0.91 8.00
CA VAL A 43 4.92 -1.83 6.92
C VAL A 43 5.58 -3.17 7.27
N PRO A 44 4.83 -4.22 7.64
CA PRO A 44 5.42 -5.53 7.89
C PRO A 44 6.09 -6.04 6.61
N ASN A 45 7.14 -6.86 6.77
CA ASN A 45 7.88 -7.42 5.63
C ASN A 45 6.96 -8.08 4.60
N ASP A 46 5.92 -8.79 5.05
CA ASP A 46 4.94 -9.43 4.16
C ASP A 46 4.21 -8.43 3.25
N GLU A 47 3.90 -7.22 3.75
CA GLU A 47 3.26 -6.19 2.95
C GLU A 47 4.23 -5.56 1.96
N LEU A 48 5.52 -5.45 2.32
CA LEU A 48 6.57 -5.02 1.39
C LEU A 48 6.79 -6.06 0.28
N GLU A 49 6.83 -7.35 0.63
CA GLU A 49 6.91 -8.45 -0.34
C GLU A 49 5.72 -8.42 -1.31
N ASN A 50 4.51 -8.18 -0.81
CA ASN A 50 3.32 -8.06 -1.65
C ASN A 50 3.37 -6.84 -2.59
N ILE A 51 3.90 -5.70 -2.14
CA ILE A 51 4.10 -4.51 -2.98
C ILE A 51 5.10 -4.83 -4.11
N ASN A 52 6.25 -5.41 -3.77
CA ASN A 52 7.26 -5.80 -4.76
C ASN A 52 6.70 -6.82 -5.77
N LEU A 53 5.93 -7.80 -5.29
CA LEU A 53 5.26 -8.78 -6.14
C LEU A 53 4.25 -8.12 -7.08
N ALA A 54 3.47 -7.16 -6.60
CA ALA A 54 2.50 -6.43 -7.41
C ALA A 54 3.16 -5.57 -8.49
N GLU A 55 4.29 -4.92 -8.18
CA GLU A 55 5.09 -4.18 -9.16
C GLU A 55 5.64 -5.11 -10.25
N LEU A 56 6.18 -6.27 -9.88
CA LEU A 56 6.67 -7.27 -10.82
C LEU A 56 5.55 -7.82 -11.73
N ILE A 57 4.38 -8.09 -11.16
CA ILE A 57 3.18 -8.51 -11.91
C ILE A 57 2.85 -7.45 -12.97
N LYS A 58 2.86 -6.16 -12.58
CA LYS A 58 2.53 -5.05 -13.46
C LYS A 58 3.55 -4.88 -14.58
N GLU A 59 4.84 -4.88 -14.27
CA GLU A 59 5.91 -4.78 -15.27
C GLU A 59 5.82 -5.92 -16.30
N TYR A 60 5.56 -7.13 -15.82
CA TYR A 60 5.39 -8.29 -16.69
C TYR A 60 4.16 -8.16 -17.58
N ASP A 61 3.03 -7.75 -17.01
CA ASP A 61 1.78 -7.55 -17.74
C ASP A 61 1.95 -6.50 -18.87
N GLU A 62 2.59 -5.38 -18.57
CA GLU A 62 2.92 -4.33 -19.53
C GLU A 62 3.88 -4.83 -20.63
N ARG A 63 4.93 -5.55 -20.26
CA ARG A 63 5.93 -6.10 -21.20
C ARG A 63 5.32 -7.03 -22.24
N PHE A 64 4.26 -7.74 -21.89
CA PHE A 64 3.58 -8.69 -22.77
C PHE A 64 2.23 -8.17 -23.30
N ASN A 65 2.00 -6.85 -23.23
CA ASN A 65 0.79 -6.18 -23.71
C ASN A 65 -0.50 -6.82 -23.20
N HIS A 66 -0.52 -7.30 -21.95
CA HIS A 66 -1.69 -7.92 -21.32
C HIS A 66 -2.19 -9.23 -21.99
N ILE A 67 -1.39 -9.83 -22.89
CA ILE A 67 -1.77 -11.03 -23.65
C ILE A 67 -1.71 -12.29 -22.76
N LEU A 68 -0.92 -12.25 -21.69
CA LEU A 68 -0.65 -13.39 -20.84
C LEU A 68 -1.69 -13.51 -19.73
N GLY A 69 -2.45 -14.60 -19.74
CA GLY A 69 -3.36 -14.92 -18.64
C GLY A 69 -2.65 -15.28 -17.34
N TYR A 70 -3.37 -15.16 -16.22
CA TYR A 70 -2.86 -15.29 -14.86
C TYR A 70 -1.99 -16.53 -14.60
N ARG A 71 -2.28 -17.67 -15.24
CA ARG A 71 -1.51 -18.92 -15.08
C ARG A 71 -0.07 -18.80 -15.58
N ARG A 72 0.13 -18.15 -16.72
CA ARG A 72 1.47 -17.93 -17.29
C ARG A 72 2.22 -16.91 -16.47
N MET A 73 1.54 -15.86 -16.01
CA MET A 73 2.11 -14.86 -15.08
C MET A 73 2.60 -15.53 -13.80
N ALA A 74 1.75 -16.34 -13.15
CA ALA A 74 2.12 -17.05 -11.93
C ALA A 74 3.30 -18.02 -12.15
N SER A 75 3.29 -18.78 -13.25
CA SER A 75 4.40 -19.69 -13.58
C SER A 75 5.71 -18.93 -13.79
N TRP A 76 5.67 -17.77 -14.45
CA TRP A 76 6.86 -16.96 -14.71
C TRP A 76 7.38 -16.32 -13.43
N ILE A 77 6.50 -15.70 -12.64
CA ILE A 77 6.86 -15.11 -11.35
C ILE A 77 7.49 -16.16 -10.45
N ASN A 78 6.92 -17.37 -10.34
CA ASN A 78 7.50 -18.46 -9.54
C ASN A 78 8.85 -18.99 -10.09
N GLN A 79 9.15 -18.77 -11.38
CA GLN A 79 10.45 -19.11 -11.97
C GLN A 79 11.48 -17.99 -11.75
N SER A 80 11.05 -16.73 -11.79
CA SER A 80 11.88 -15.54 -11.61
C SER A 80 12.16 -15.23 -10.14
N PHE A 81 11.19 -15.47 -9.26
CA PHE A 81 11.29 -15.48 -7.81
C PHE A 81 11.56 -16.94 -7.37
N GLN A 82 12.83 -17.37 -7.36
CA GLN A 82 13.21 -18.57 -6.62
C GLN A 82 13.74 -18.19 -5.21
N PRO A 83 12.90 -18.23 -4.16
CA PRO A 83 13.41 -18.39 -2.80
C PRO A 83 13.00 -19.70 -2.12
N TYR A 84 12.07 -20.50 -2.67
CA TYR A 84 11.58 -21.70 -2.00
C TYR A 84 11.62 -22.93 -2.90
N LYS A 85 12.80 -23.54 -2.97
CA LYS A 85 12.97 -24.96 -3.29
C LYS A 85 13.01 -25.69 -1.94
N ILE A 86 11.92 -26.35 -1.57
CA ILE A 86 11.93 -27.42 -0.56
C ILE A 86 12.24 -28.72 -1.30
#